data_AF-A0AAV2CHI2-F1
#
_entry.id   AF-A0AAV2CHI2-F1
#
_cell.length_a   1.000
_cell.length_b   1.000
_cell.length_c   1.000
_cell.angle_alpha   90.00
_cell.angle_beta   90.00
_cell.angle_gamma   90.00
#
_symmetry.space_group_name_H-M   'P 1'
#
loop_
_entity.id
_entity.type
_entity.pdbx_description
1 polymer ?
#
loop_
_entity_poly.entity_id
_entity_poly.type
_entity_poly.pdbx_seq_one_letter_code
_entity_poly.pdbx_strand_id
1 'polypeptide(L)' 'MYLGFRCRSDQCLYQANYSDVSFNVGDFVTKTLSLGRSGSASKITLGCGHDNECLFVSAGILGFGFGGGMLSLISHIRAS' A
#
# COMPACT_ATOMS: atom_id res chain seq x y z
N MET A 1 -8.83 -3.61 -9.44
CA MET A 1 -7.62 -2.94 -8.89
C MET A 1 -6.51 -3.06 -9.90
N TYR A 2 -6.09 -1.93 -10.48
CA TYR A 2 -4.89 -1.85 -11.32
C TYR A 2 -3.88 -0.94 -10.64
N LEU A 3 -2.63 -1.40 -10.52
CA LEU A 3 -1.54 -0.67 -9.88
C LEU A 3 -0.47 -0.35 -10.92
N GLY A 4 -0.27 0.93 -11.19
CA GLY A 4 0.86 1.44 -11.96
C GLY A 4 1.88 2.11 -11.05
N PHE A 5 3.16 2.06 -11.40
CA PHE A 5 4.19 2.79 -10.68
C PHE A 5 5.29 3.30 -11.60
N ARG A 6 5.93 4.41 -11.21
CA ARG A 6 7.09 4.98 -11.90
C ARG A 6 8.09 5.49 -10.88
N CYS A 7 9.32 4.98 -10.97
CA CYS A 7 10.41 5.40 -10.11
C CYS A 7 11.31 6.43 -10.81
N ARG A 8 11.68 7.49 -10.08
CA ARG A 8 12.64 8.51 -10.47
C ARG A 8 13.57 8.72 -9.28
N SER A 9 14.85 8.38 -9.45
CA SER A 9 15.84 8.43 -8.37
C SER A 9 15.39 7.59 -7.15
N ASP A 10 15.33 8.19 -5.96
CA ASP A 10 14.97 7.52 -4.71
C ASP A 10 13.46 7.55 -4.39
N GLN A 11 12.62 8.00 -5.32
CA GLN A 11 11.17 8.06 -5.14
C GLN A 11 10.44 7.22 -6.19
N CYS A 12 9.43 6.48 -5.74
CA CYS A 12 8.56 5.70 -6.59
C CYS A 12 7.12 6.16 -6.40
N LEU A 13 6.60 6.83 -7.42
CA LEU A 13 5.19 7.22 -7.48
C LEU A 13 4.34 6.00 -7.85
N TYR A 14 3.21 5.84 -7.19
CA TYR A 14 2.20 4.84 -7.52
C TYR A 14 0.87 5.50 -7.88
N GLN A 15 0.10 4.80 -8.69
CA GLN A 15 -1.31 5.07 -8.92
C GLN A 15 -2.08 3.76 -8.82
N ALA A 16 -3.04 3.69 -7.90
CA ALA A 16 -3.95 2.57 -7.81
C ALA A 16 -5.34 3.00 -8.24
N ASN A 17 -5.91 2.26 -9.20
CA ASN A 17 -7.26 2.47 -9.71
C ASN A 17 -8.14 1.32 -9.21
N TYR A 18 -9.22 1.67 -8.52
CA TYR A 18 -10.18 0.72 -7.99
C TYR A 18 -11.32 0.50 -8.99
N SER A 19 -12.11 -0.57 -8.80
CA SER A 19 -13.13 -0.99 -9.77
C SER A 19 -14.38 -0.11 -9.76
N ASP A 20 -14.55 0.69 -8.71
CA ASP A 20 -15.57 1.71 -8.49
C ASP A 20 -15.17 3.09 -9.07
N VAL A 21 -14.16 3.12 -9.95
CA VAL A 21 -13.65 4.32 -10.64
C VAL A 21 -12.91 5.31 -9.71
N SER A 22 -12.86 5.03 -8.40
CA SER A 22 -11.99 5.75 -7.48
C SER A 22 -10.51 5.44 -7.74
N PHE A 23 -9.64 6.38 -7.36
CA PHE A 23 -8.20 6.20 -7.48
C PHE A 23 -7.43 6.86 -6.34
N ASN A 24 -6.21 6.39 -6.12
CA ASN A 24 -5.24 7.09 -5.30
C ASN A 24 -3.88 7.19 -6.01
N VAL A 25 -3.21 8.31 -5.79
CA VAL A 25 -1.86 8.59 -6.27
C VAL A 25 -1.01 9.02 -5.09
N GLY A 26 0.22 8.54 -5.04
CA GLY A 26 1.11 8.85 -3.94
C GLY A 26 2.51 8.26 -4.13
N ASP A 27 3.28 8.27 -3.06
CA ASP A 27 4.63 7.71 -3.05
C ASP A 27 4.71 6.41 -2.25
N PHE A 28 5.49 5.46 -2.74
CA PHE A 28 5.84 4.30 -1.94
C PHE A 28 6.84 4.69 -0.85
N VAL A 29 6.56 4.23 0.36
CA VAL A 29 7.42 4.38 1.53
C VAL A 29 7.63 3.03 2.20
N THR A 30 8.79 2.84 2.81
CA THR A 30 9.09 1.65 3.61
C THR A 30 8.98 2.00 5.08
N LYS A 31 8.13 1.27 5.82
CA LYS A 31 7.88 1.51 7.25
C LYS A 31 7.85 0.20 8.03
N THR A 32 7.92 0.34 9.35
CA THR A 32 7.65 -0.74 10.29
C THR A 32 6.18 -0.67 10.71
N LEU A 33 5.46 -1.78 10.57
CA LEU A 33 4.08 -1.92 11.02
C LEU A 33 4.06 -2.64 12.37
N SER A 34 3.48 -2.04 13.39
CA SER A 34 3.34 -2.64 14.71
C SER A 34 1.92 -3.19 14.91
N LEU A 35 1.79 -4.48 15.17
CA LEU A 35 0.53 -5.20 15.38
C LEU A 35 0.28 -5.43 16.89
N GLY A 36 0.42 -4.39 17.69
CA GLY A 36 0.20 -4.47 19.14
C GLY A 36 1.01 -5.59 19.80
N ARG A 37 0.32 -6.55 20.43
CA ARG A 37 0.95 -7.70 21.10
C ARG A 37 1.52 -8.75 20.13
N SER A 38 1.11 -8.73 18.86
CA SER A 38 1.58 -9.67 17.84
C SER A 38 2.95 -9.30 17.26
N GLY A 39 3.59 -8.25 17.78
CA GLY A 39 4.92 -7.82 17.37
C GLY A 39 4.91 -6.78 16.26
N SER A 40 6.04 -6.65 15.57
CA SER A 40 6.21 -5.66 14.50
C SER A 40 6.83 -6.29 13.27
N ALA A 41 6.37 -5.87 12.10
CA ALA A 41 6.90 -6.28 10.81
C ALA A 41 7.64 -5.08 10.20
N SER A 42 8.95 -5.22 10.02
CA SER A 42 9.79 -4.17 9.43
C SER A 42 9.83 -4.32 7.91
N LYS A 43 10.22 -3.24 7.22
CA LYS A 43 10.40 -3.18 5.77
C LYS A 43 9.13 -3.43 4.96
N ILE A 44 7.98 -3.01 5.51
CA ILE A 44 6.70 -3.07 4.80
C ILE A 44 6.64 -1.90 3.83
N THR A 45 6.43 -2.19 2.55
CA THR A 45 6.17 -1.15 1.54
C THR A 45 4.70 -0.73 1.64
N LEU A 46 4.47 0.55 1.86
CA LEU A 46 3.14 1.17 1.96
C LEU A 46 3.04 2.33 0.96
N GLY A 47 1.81 2.62 0.51
CA GLY A 47 1.54 3.82 -0.28
C GLY A 47 1.15 4.99 0.63
N CYS A 48 1.85 6.13 0.50
CA CYS A 48 1.47 7.39 1.12
C CYS A 48 0.68 8.21 0.09
N GLY A 49 -0.64 8.22 0.22
CA GLY A 49 -1.54 8.88 -0.73
C GLY A 49 -1.50 10.39 -0.60
N HIS A 50 -1.35 11.09 -1.71
CA HIS A 50 -1.36 12.55 -1.80
C HIS A 50 -2.61 13.08 -2.48
N ASP A 51 -3.02 12.41 -3.57
CA ASP A 51 -4.19 12.75 -4.36
C ASP A 51 -5.12 11.53 -4.37
N ASN A 52 -6.25 11.64 -3.70
CA ASN A 52 -7.13 10.52 -3.43
C ASN A 52 -8.57 10.93 -3.76
N GLU A 53 -9.09 10.44 -4.88
CA GLU A 53 -10.49 10.60 -5.27
C GLU A 53 -11.26 9.36 -4.81
N CYS A 54 -11.63 9.38 -3.53
CA CYS A 54 -12.28 8.27 -2.84
C CYS A 54 -13.80 8.49 -2.75
N LEU A 55 -14.58 7.42 -2.85
CA LEU A 55 -16.03 7.45 -2.59
C LEU A 55 -16.39 7.58 -1.09
N PHE A 56 -15.38 7.56 -0.20
CA PHE A 56 -15.56 7.59 1.26
C PHE A 56 -14.38 8.27 1.96
N VAL A 57 -14.65 8.87 3.12
CA VAL A 57 -13.62 9.44 3.99
C VAL A 57 -12.92 8.30 4.74
N SER A 58 -11.63 8.10 4.46
CA SER A 58 -10.78 7.14 5.17
C SER A 58 -9.37 7.68 5.29
N ALA A 59 -8.61 7.15 6.26
CA ALA A 59 -7.18 7.46 6.39
C ALA A 59 -6.28 6.56 5.51
N GLY A 60 -6.86 5.58 4.80
CA GLY A 60 -6.12 4.64 3.97
C GLY A 60 -6.85 3.32 3.77
N ILE A 61 -6.27 2.47 2.92
CA ILE A 61 -6.78 1.14 2.56
C ILE A 61 -5.66 0.12 2.78
N LEU A 62 -6.00 -1.04 3.33
CA LEU A 62 -5.09 -2.16 3.53
C LEU A 62 -5.46 -3.33 2.59
N GLY A 63 -4.56 -3.68 1.68
CA GLY A 63 -4.76 -4.76 0.70
C GLY A 63 -4.18 -6.09 1.15
N PHE A 64 -5.02 -7.12 1.27
CA PHE A 64 -4.64 -8.48 1.70
C PHE A 64 -4.38 -9.47 0.55
N GLY A 65 -4.20 -8.96 -0.68
CA GLY A 65 -4.08 -9.69 -1.95
C GLY A 65 -3.91 -11.22 -1.87
N PHE A 66 -5.00 -11.96 -2.15
CA PHE A 66 -4.99 -13.40 -2.38
C PHE A 66 -4.29 -13.68 -3.71
N GLY A 67 -3.14 -14.36 -3.67
CA GLY A 67 -2.32 -14.64 -4.85
C GLY A 67 -0.85 -14.20 -4.72
N GLY A 68 -0.44 -13.64 -3.58
CA GLY A 68 0.99 -13.41 -3.29
C GLY A 68 1.63 -12.29 -4.10
N GLY A 69 0.85 -11.28 -4.50
CA GLY A 69 1.40 -10.08 -5.15
C GLY A 69 2.52 -9.47 -4.30
N MET A 70 3.58 -8.97 -4.95
CA MET A 70 4.82 -8.53 -4.29
C MET A 70 4.63 -7.35 -3.32
N LEU A 71 3.49 -6.64 -3.42
CA LEU A 71 3.09 -5.54 -2.55
C LEU A 71 1.89 -5.89 -1.64
N SER A 72 1.42 -7.14 -1.65
CA SER A 72 0.37 -7.61 -0.75
C SER A 72 0.89 -7.65 0.67
N LEU A 73 0.07 -7.24 1.64
CA LEU A 73 0.45 -7.27 3.05
C LEU A 73 0.86 -8.67 3.51
N ILE A 74 0.17 -9.70 3.01
CA ILE A 74 0.45 -11.10 3.33
C ILE A 74 1.84 -11.53 2.86
N SER A 75 2.37 -10.92 1.79
CA SER A 75 3.72 -11.18 1.29
C SER A 75 4.81 -10.50 2.13
N HIS A 76 4.46 -9.42 2.85
CA HIS A 76 5.38 -8.61 3.66
C HIS A 76 5.34 -8.97 5.14
N ILE A 77 4.20 -9.44 5.65
CA ILE A 77 4.05 -9.89 7.03
C ILE A 77 4.37 -11.38 7.11
N ARG A 78 5.52 -11.70 7.69
CA ARG A 78 5.79 -13.02 8.25
C ARG A 78 5.44 -12.97 9.74
N ALA A 79 4.22 -13.37 10.08
CA ALA A 79 3.87 -13.60 11.49
C ALA A 79 4.75 -14.75 12.00
N SER A 80 5.52 -14.49 13.06
CA SER A 80 6.32 -15.51 13.75
C SER A 80 5.51 -16.14 14.87
#